data_AF-C1LEF7-F1
#
_entry.id   AF-C1LEF7-F1
#
_cell.length_a   1.000
_cell.length_b   1.000
_cell.length_c   1.000
_cell.angle_alpha   90.00
_cell.angle_beta   90.00
_cell.angle_gamma   90.00
#
_symmetry.space_group_name_H-M   'P 1'
#
loop_
_entity.id
_entity.type
_entity.pdbx_description
1 polymer ?
#
loop_
_entity_poly.entity_id
_entity_poly.type
_entity_poly.pdbx_seq_one_letter_code
_entity_poly.pdbx_strand_id
1 'polypeptide(L)'
;MTDKRLRTLVINTNVIKRIIKEKSRYEEEVVKYTENYDSKVAAQAEEHDIKMAKAILDESKMMIPDCQSRLSKAIKELECALEECEEFKDTAEYKQARDLLQECLHTSS
;
A
#
# COMPACT_ATOMS: atom_id res chain seq x y z
N MET A 1 1.27 -8.54 31.64
CA MET A 1 0.11 -8.06 30.87
C MET A 1 0.66 -7.01 29.92
N THR A 2 0.71 -7.28 28.61
CA THR A 2 1.16 -6.29 27.63
C THR A 2 0.18 -5.13 27.63
N ASP A 3 0.69 -3.89 27.67
CA ASP A 3 -0.14 -2.69 27.66
C ASP A 3 -1.08 -2.72 26.44
N LYS A 4 -2.36 -2.39 26.65
CA LYS A 4 -3.36 -2.38 25.58
C LYS A 4 -2.95 -1.42 24.47
N ARG A 5 -2.27 -0.31 24.80
CA ARG A 5 -1.78 0.69 23.85
C ARG A 5 -0.70 0.12 22.93
N LEU A 6 0.28 -0.58 23.50
CA LEU A 6 1.31 -1.28 22.73
C LEU A 6 0.73 -2.34 21.80
N ARG A 7 -0.32 -3.06 22.25
CA ARG A 7 -1.02 -4.02 21.40
C ARG A 7 -1.70 -3.33 20.21
N THR A 8 -2.39 -2.20 20.44
CA THR A 8 -3.00 -1.40 19.36
C THR A 8 -1.94 -0.91 18.37
N LEU A 9 -0.80 -0.44 18.87
CA LEU A 9 0.30 0.03 18.04
C LEU A 9 0.83 -1.05 17.09
N VAL A 10 1.04 -2.27 17.60
CA VAL A 10 1.44 -3.44 16.80
C VAL A 10 0.37 -3.81 15.77
N ILE A 11 -0.91 -3.73 16.13
CA ILE A 11 -2.01 -3.98 15.20
C ILE A 11 -1.98 -2.98 14.05
N ASN A 12 -1.93 -1.68 14.33
CA ASN A 12 -1.90 -0.62 13.31
C ASN A 12 -0.68 -0.75 12.40
N THR A 13 0.48 -1.05 12.97
CA THR A 13 1.73 -1.33 12.23
C THR A 13 1.53 -2.50 11.24
N ASN A 14 0.91 -3.59 11.68
CA ASN A 14 0.66 -4.74 10.83
C ASN A 14 -0.39 -4.48 9.75
N VAL A 15 -1.39 -3.62 10.01
CA VAL A 15 -2.36 -3.19 8.99
C VAL A 15 -1.65 -2.47 7.86
N ILE A 16 -0.79 -1.49 8.18
CA ILE A 16 -0.01 -0.76 7.17
C ILE A 16 0.85 -1.71 6.33
N LYS A 17 1.61 -2.61 6.97
CA LYS A 17 2.44 -3.62 6.26
C LYS A 17 1.63 -4.48 5.29
N ARG A 18 0.39 -4.83 5.63
CA ARG A 18 -0.50 -5.58 4.74
C ARG A 18 -0.95 -4.75 3.55
N ILE A 19 -1.35 -3.50 3.78
CA ILE A 19 -1.79 -2.60 2.70
C ILE A 19 -0.64 -2.30 1.74
N ILE A 20 0.59 -2.11 2.23
CA ILE A 20 1.78 -1.92 1.37
C ILE A 20 2.00 -3.14 0.47
N LYS A 21 1.91 -4.36 1.02
CA LYS A 21 2.02 -5.59 0.22
C LYS A 21 0.89 -5.74 -0.81
N GLU A 22 -0.33 -5.35 -0.44
CA GLU A 22 -1.51 -5.35 -1.32
C GLU A 22 -1.30 -4.37 -2.48
N LYS A 23 -0.89 -3.12 -2.17
CA LYS A 23 -0.54 -2.10 -3.15
C LYS A 23 0.56 -2.56 -4.11
N SER A 24 1.65 -3.13 -3.59
CA SER A 24 2.77 -3.62 -4.41
C SER A 24 2.34 -4.70 -5.40
N ARG A 25 1.42 -5.60 -5.01
CA ARG A 25 0.87 -6.61 -5.94
C ARG A 25 0.06 -5.98 -7.06
N TYR A 26 -0.80 -5.00 -6.75
CA TYR A 26 -1.56 -4.31 -7.79
C TYR A 26 -0.64 -3.48 -8.72
N GLU A 27 0.43 -2.89 -8.20
CA GLU A 27 1.44 -2.21 -9.01
C GLU A 27 2.15 -3.17 -9.96
N GLU A 28 2.56 -4.35 -9.50
CA GLU A 28 3.13 -5.42 -10.34
C GLU A 28 2.13 -5.88 -11.43
N GLU A 29 0.85 -6.04 -11.09
CA GLU A 29 -0.20 -6.38 -12.06
C GLU A 29 -0.37 -5.29 -13.12
N VAL A 30 -0.38 -4.01 -12.73
CA VAL A 30 -0.46 -2.89 -13.67
C VAL A 30 0.73 -2.89 -14.62
N VAL A 31 1.95 -3.15 -14.14
CA VAL A 31 3.15 -3.26 -15.00
C VAL A 31 2.95 -4.39 -16.01
N LYS A 32 2.57 -5.58 -15.55
CA LYS A 32 2.36 -6.75 -16.42
C LYS A 32 1.27 -6.51 -17.48
N TYR A 33 0.16 -5.90 -17.10
CA TYR A 33 -0.93 -5.59 -18.04
C TYR A 33 -0.56 -4.45 -19.00
N THR A 34 0.27 -3.51 -18.56
CA THR A 34 0.82 -2.46 -19.42
C THR A 34 1.72 -3.08 -20.50
N GLU A 35 2.64 -3.97 -20.12
CA GLU A 35 3.49 -4.70 -21.07
C GLU A 35 2.67 -5.52 -22.07
N ASN A 36 1.59 -6.18 -21.60
CA ASN A 36 0.70 -6.94 -22.48
C ASN A 36 -0.02 -6.03 -23.49
N TYR A 37 -0.57 -4.91 -23.01
CA TYR A 37 -1.23 -3.91 -23.84
C TYR A 37 -0.26 -3.33 -24.88
N ASP A 38 0.92 -2.90 -24.46
CA ASP A 38 1.94 -2.33 -25.33
C ASP A 38 2.41 -3.34 -26.38
N SER A 39 2.58 -4.62 -25.98
CA SER A 39 2.91 -5.70 -26.92
C SER A 39 1.81 -5.91 -27.96
N LYS A 40 0.53 -5.86 -27.59
CA LYS A 40 -0.60 -5.98 -28.53
C LYS A 40 -0.68 -4.79 -29.49
N VAL A 41 -0.42 -3.57 -28.99
CA VAL A 41 -0.36 -2.36 -29.81
C VAL A 41 0.82 -2.43 -30.79
N ALA A 42 2.00 -2.82 -30.33
CA ALA A 42 3.19 -2.96 -31.17
C ALA A 42 3.04 -4.05 -32.23
N ALA A 43 2.36 -5.15 -31.92
CA ALA A 43 2.05 -6.22 -32.86
C ALA A 43 0.92 -5.87 -33.85
N GLN A 44 0.34 -4.66 -33.77
CA GLN A 44 -0.84 -4.25 -34.55
C GLN A 44 -1.97 -5.30 -34.49
N ALA A 45 -2.21 -5.83 -33.28
CA ALA A 45 -3.28 -6.79 -33.04
C ALA A 45 -4.66 -6.19 -33.38
N GLU A 46 -5.67 -7.05 -33.47
CA GLU A 46 -7.04 -6.60 -33.74
C GLU A 46 -7.54 -5.59 -32.70
N GLU A 47 -8.36 -4.63 -33.15
CA GLU A 47 -8.86 -3.55 -32.32
C GLU A 47 -9.62 -4.07 -31.08
N HIS A 48 -10.36 -5.17 -31.24
CA HIS A 48 -11.07 -5.82 -30.15
C HIS A 48 -10.11 -6.31 -29.05
N ASP A 49 -9.00 -6.93 -29.43
CA ASP A 49 -8.00 -7.45 -28.52
C ASP A 49 -7.27 -6.34 -27.76
N ILE A 50 -6.97 -5.23 -28.44
CA ILE A 50 -6.36 -4.05 -27.82
C ILE A 50 -7.34 -3.41 -26.82
N LYS A 51 -8.62 -3.31 -27.17
CA LYS A 51 -9.67 -2.79 -26.26
C LYS A 51 -9.84 -3.68 -25.03
N MET A 52 -9.84 -5.00 -25.18
CA MET A 52 -9.92 -5.93 -24.05
C MET A 52 -8.69 -5.80 -23.14
N ALA A 53 -7.48 -5.76 -23.70
CA ALA A 53 -6.26 -5.59 -22.92
C ALA A 53 -6.25 -4.25 -22.15
N LYS A 54 -6.75 -3.18 -22.79
CA LYS A 54 -6.90 -1.87 -22.14
C LYS A 54 -7.91 -1.90 -21.00
N ALA A 55 -9.06 -2.57 -21.18
CA ALA A 55 -10.07 -2.68 -20.12
C ALA A 55 -9.50 -3.38 -18.88
N ILE A 56 -8.76 -4.49 -19.06
CA ILE A 56 -8.10 -5.21 -17.96
C ILE A 56 -7.05 -4.33 -17.27
N LEU A 57 -6.25 -3.58 -18.05
CA LEU A 57 -5.28 -2.64 -17.50
C LEU A 57 -5.96 -1.55 -16.67
N ASP A 58 -7.05 -0.98 -17.18
CA ASP A 58 -7.79 0.09 -16.49
C ASP A 58 -8.45 -0.44 -15.20
N GLU A 59 -9.01 -1.65 -15.20
CA GLU A 59 -9.53 -2.31 -13.99
C GLU A 59 -8.44 -2.48 -12.91
N SER A 60 -7.26 -2.96 -13.30
CA SER A 60 -6.13 -3.12 -12.37
C SER A 60 -5.66 -1.77 -11.80
N LYS A 61 -5.62 -0.72 -12.64
CA LYS A 61 -5.29 0.65 -12.21
C LYS A 61 -6.30 1.23 -11.24
N MET A 62 -7.59 0.89 -11.37
CA MET A 62 -8.64 1.38 -10.47
C MET A 62 -8.49 0.87 -9.03
N MET A 63 -7.73 -0.20 -8.80
CA MET A 63 -7.50 -0.76 -7.45
C MET A 63 -6.44 0.02 -6.64
N ILE A 64 -5.51 0.72 -7.32
CA ILE A 64 -4.41 1.44 -6.66
C ILE A 64 -4.91 2.61 -5.79
N PRO A 65 -5.85 3.46 -6.25
CA PRO A 65 -6.38 4.56 -5.43
C PRO A 65 -7.03 4.12 -4.11
N ASP A 66 -7.75 2.98 -4.10
CA ASP A 66 -8.34 2.45 -2.86
C ASP A 66 -7.25 2.09 -1.84
N CYS A 67 -6.20 1.40 -2.29
CA CYS A 67 -5.07 1.04 -1.45
C CYS A 67 -4.35 2.28 -0.90
N GLN A 68 -4.17 3.33 -1.72
CA GLN A 68 -3.57 4.59 -1.28
C GLN A 68 -4.44 5.32 -0.24
N SER A 69 -5.76 5.34 -0.42
CA SER A 69 -6.71 5.93 0.52
C SER A 69 -6.69 5.18 1.87
N ARG A 70 -6.76 3.85 1.83
CA ARG A 70 -6.67 2.98 3.01
C ARG A 70 -5.32 3.13 3.72
N LEU A 71 -4.23 3.21 2.97
CA LEU A 71 -2.88 3.43 3.52
C LEU A 71 -2.79 4.77 4.23
N SER A 72 -3.28 5.84 3.59
CA SER A 72 -3.27 7.20 4.17
C SER A 72 -4.06 7.28 5.48
N LYS A 73 -5.21 6.58 5.56
CA LYS A 73 -5.98 6.49 6.79
C LYS A 73 -5.24 5.71 7.88
N ALA A 74 -4.67 4.56 7.53
CA ALA A 74 -3.93 3.74 8.48
C ALA A 74 -2.66 4.44 9.01
N ILE A 75 -1.98 5.22 8.18
CA ILE A 75 -0.85 6.08 8.57
C ILE A 75 -1.27 7.07 9.66
N LYS A 76 -2.37 7.80 9.46
CA LYS A 76 -2.91 8.74 10.46
C LYS A 76 -3.27 8.03 11.77
N GLU A 77 -3.88 6.85 11.68
CA GLU A 77 -4.20 6.04 12.87
C GLU A 77 -2.93 5.56 13.60
N LEU A 78 -1.84 5.28 12.87
CA LEU A 78 -0.55 4.93 13.47
C LEU A 78 0.13 6.14 14.11
N GLU A 79 0.07 7.32 13.48
CA GLU A 79 0.57 8.58 14.03
C GLU A 79 -0.09 8.90 15.37
N CYS A 80 -1.43 8.90 15.44
CA CYS A 80 -2.15 9.12 16.69
C CYS A 80 -1.78 8.07 17.76
N ALA A 81 -1.65 6.80 17.37
CA ALA A 81 -1.25 5.74 18.31
C ALA A 81 0.18 5.93 18.84
N LEU A 82 1.11 6.47 18.03
CA LEU A 82 2.48 6.79 18.45
C LEU A 82 2.51 7.97 19.42
N GLU A 83 1.67 8.98 19.24
CA GLU A 83 1.53 10.11 20.17
C GLU A 83 1.00 9.65 21.53
N GLU A 84 0.01 8.75 21.54
CA GLU A 84 -0.53 8.18 22.79
C GLU A 84 0.44 7.22 23.49
N CYS A 85 1.44 6.69 22.77
CA CYS A 85 2.42 5.73 23.27
C CYS A 85 3.81 6.35 23.52
N GLU A 86 3.94 7.67 23.61
CA GLU A 86 5.24 8.34 23.77
C GLU A 86 6.05 7.84 24.98
N GLU A 87 5.39 7.41 26.05
CA GLU A 87 6.03 6.83 27.23
C GLU A 87 6.74 5.49 26.94
N PHE A 88 6.44 4.85 25.81
CA PHE A 88 7.00 3.57 25.37
C PHE A 88 8.04 3.71 24.26
N LYS A 89 8.63 4.90 24.05
CA LYS A 89 9.64 5.18 23.01
C LYS A 89 10.82 4.21 22.98
N ASP A 90 11.18 3.63 24.13
CA ASP A 90 12.30 2.69 24.22
C ASP A 90 11.96 1.25 23.82
N THR A 91 10.67 0.92 23.72
CA THR A 91 10.19 -0.42 23.34
C THR A 91 10.44 -0.71 21.86
N ALA A 92 10.56 -2.00 21.54
CA ALA A 92 10.79 -2.43 20.16
C ALA A 92 9.57 -2.13 19.27
N GLU A 93 8.37 -2.29 19.83
CA GLU A 93 7.10 -2.05 19.16
C GLU A 93 6.97 -0.59 18.71
N TYR A 94 7.33 0.36 19.60
CA TYR A 94 7.31 1.78 19.26
C TYR A 94 8.30 2.14 18.16
N LYS A 95 9.54 1.66 18.28
CA LYS A 95 10.59 1.92 17.28
C LYS A 95 10.18 1.36 15.91
N GLN A 96 9.67 0.13 15.85
CA GLN A 96 9.19 -0.48 14.62
C GLN A 96 8.02 0.29 13.97
N ALA A 97 7.07 0.75 14.77
CA ALA A 97 5.96 1.56 14.29
C ALA A 97 6.45 2.91 13.73
N ARG A 98 7.37 3.58 14.44
CA ARG A 98 7.98 4.84 14.00
C ARG A 98 8.76 4.68 12.70
N ASP A 99 9.59 3.64 12.60
CA ASP A 99 10.40 3.39 11.40
C ASP A 99 9.50 3.14 10.19
N LEU A 100 8.44 2.34 10.35
CA LEU A 100 7.45 2.09 9.30
C LEU A 100 6.73 3.38 8.88
N LEU A 101 6.35 4.23 9.84
CA LEU A 101 5.74 5.52 9.54
C LEU A 101 6.67 6.39 8.70
N GLN A 102 7.94 6.47 9.06
CA GLN A 102 8.93 7.21 8.29
C GLN A 102 9.08 6.63 6.87
N GLU A 103 9.17 5.32 6.72
CA GLU A 103 9.23 4.66 5.40
C GLU A 103 8.03 5.03 4.52
N CYS A 104 6.82 5.02 5.09
CA CYS A 104 5.59 5.40 4.38
C CYS A 104 5.59 6.87 3.92
N LEU A 105 6.10 7.78 4.75
CA LEU A 105 6.19 9.20 4.45
C LEU A 105 7.24 9.48 3.35
N HIS A 106 8.38 8.80 3.37
CA HIS A 106 9.41 8.95 2.34
C HIS A 106 8.97 8.39 0.98
N THR A 107 8.18 7.32 0.96
CA THR A 107 7.67 6.72 -0.28
C THR A 107 6.60 7.59 -0.96
N SER A 108 6.09 8.62 -0.27
CA SER A 108 5.07 9.55 -0.77
C SER A 108 5.63 10.88 -1.29
N SER A 109 6.97 11.07 -1.29
CA SER A 109 7.68 12.22 -1.91
C SER A 109 8.40 11.80 -3.19
#